data_AF-A0A7J9G3I6-F1
#
_entry.id   AF-A0A7J9G3I6-F1
#
_cell.length_a   1.000
_cell.length_b   1.000
_cell.length_c   1.000
_cell.angle_alpha   90.00
_cell.angle_beta   90.00
_cell.angle_gamma   90.00
#
_symmetry.space_group_name_H-M   'P 1'
#
loop_
_entity.id
_entity.type
_entity.pdbx_description
1 polymer ?
#
loop_
_entity_poly.entity_id
_entity_poly.type
_entity_poly.pdbx_seq_one_letter_code
_entity_poly.pdbx_strand_id
1 'polypeptide(L)'
;NLFFLILFYFFFYFSCSACGSLGVQSSSLTVQLGFHSNENNNFLGAFVSSPKRTKIKKFSIACSSTTTVFVKAARGEPVSRPPAWMMRQAGRYMSVYRKLAEKHPSFRERSETTDLISPICSEDCLKALHPIDLEKLHFVGESLKILRQEVGDHAAVLGFVGAPWTIATYIVEGGTTRTYTTVKSMCHTAPNLLRVLLSHLTKAISEYIIYQVESGAHCIQIFDSWGGQLPPDMWEQWSKPYITEVLWNLVG
;
A
#
# COMPACT_ATOMS: atom_id res chain seq x y z
N ASN A 1 -11.31 6.28 -11.80
CA ASN A 1 -9.99 6.71 -11.27
C ASN A 1 -9.44 5.53 -10.48
N LEU A 2 -8.91 4.49 -11.15
CA LEU A 2 -8.63 3.17 -10.54
C LEU A 2 -7.59 3.24 -9.40
N PHE A 3 -6.69 4.23 -9.46
CA PHE A 3 -5.77 4.60 -8.38
C PHE A 3 -6.48 4.89 -7.06
N PHE A 4 -7.60 5.62 -7.11
CA PHE A 4 -8.39 5.92 -5.93
C PHE A 4 -9.20 4.73 -5.42
N LEU A 5 -9.53 3.74 -6.25
CA LEU A 5 -10.27 2.55 -5.81
C LEU A 5 -9.40 1.64 -4.94
N ILE A 6 -8.11 1.47 -5.29
CA ILE A 6 -7.15 0.73 -4.47
C ILE A 6 -6.84 1.51 -3.18
N LEU A 7 -6.67 2.83 -3.29
CA LEU A 7 -6.63 3.73 -2.14
C LEU A 7 -7.85 3.49 -1.23
N PHE A 8 -9.05 3.50 -1.79
CA PHE A 8 -10.32 3.34 -1.08
C PHE A 8 -10.49 1.99 -0.41
N TYR A 9 -10.05 0.90 -1.04
CA TYR A 9 -10.07 -0.40 -0.39
C TYR A 9 -9.01 -0.53 0.72
N PHE A 10 -7.83 0.08 0.56
CA PHE A 10 -6.90 0.27 1.69
C PHE A 10 -7.56 1.11 2.81
N PHE A 11 -8.27 2.18 2.48
CA PHE A 11 -8.94 3.05 3.45
C PHE A 11 -10.10 2.39 4.18
N PHE A 12 -10.98 1.68 3.48
CA PHE A 12 -12.09 0.95 4.11
C PHE A 12 -11.60 -0.23 4.94
N TYR A 13 -10.42 -0.75 4.60
CA TYR A 13 -9.71 -1.67 5.47
C TYR A 13 -9.31 -0.93 6.74
N PHE A 14 -8.52 0.14 6.67
CA PHE A 14 -7.98 0.84 7.86
C PHE A 14 -8.97 1.73 8.65
N SER A 15 -10.22 1.88 8.23
CA SER A 15 -11.26 2.58 8.99
C SER A 15 -11.92 1.67 10.02
N CYS A 16 -11.80 2.08 11.27
CA CYS A 16 -12.27 1.43 12.50
C CYS A 16 -13.73 0.92 12.40
N SER A 17 -13.92 -0.40 12.33
CA SER A 17 -15.20 -1.04 12.68
C SER A 17 -15.35 -1.05 14.20
N ALA A 18 -15.80 0.06 14.78
CA ALA A 18 -16.62 0.13 16.01
C ALA A 18 -16.52 1.53 16.63
N CYS A 19 -17.48 2.40 16.32
CA CYS A 19 -17.99 3.30 17.34
C CYS A 19 -19.50 3.09 17.43
N GLY A 20 -19.88 1.89 17.88
CA GLY A 20 -21.20 1.57 18.36
C GLY A 20 -21.17 1.68 19.87
N SER A 21 -21.85 2.70 20.39
CA SER A 21 -22.16 2.92 21.80
C SER A 21 -22.60 1.64 22.51
N LEU A 22 -21.97 1.31 23.64
CA LEU A 22 -22.56 0.64 24.81
C LEU A 22 -21.53 0.64 25.94
N GLY A 23 -21.86 1.32 27.05
CA GLY A 23 -21.10 1.20 28.29
C GLY A 23 -21.33 -0.15 28.95
N VAL A 24 -20.37 -0.59 29.78
CA VAL A 24 -20.56 -1.13 31.14
C VAL A 24 -19.19 -1.30 31.81
N GLN A 25 -19.23 -1.01 33.11
CA GLN A 25 -18.28 -1.03 34.23
C GLN A 25 -17.11 -2.04 34.26
N SER A 26 -15.97 -1.50 34.73
CA SER A 26 -15.10 -1.96 35.83
C SER A 26 -15.01 -3.46 36.15
N SER A 27 -13.80 -4.02 36.06
CA SER A 27 -13.15 -4.62 37.24
C SER A 27 -11.64 -4.83 37.01
N SER A 28 -10.92 -4.51 38.07
CA SER A 28 -9.49 -4.58 38.31
C SER A 28 -8.88 -5.95 38.03
N LEU A 29 -7.66 -5.97 37.50
CA LEU A 29 -6.70 -7.05 37.77
C LEU A 29 -5.28 -6.47 37.73
N THR A 30 -4.82 -6.13 38.93
CA THR A 30 -3.43 -5.86 39.28
C THR A 30 -2.61 -7.14 39.08
N VAL A 31 -1.54 -7.07 38.30
CA VAL A 31 -0.39 -7.98 38.49
C VAL A 31 0.81 -7.11 38.79
N GLN A 32 1.16 -7.13 40.07
CA GLN A 32 2.30 -6.47 40.69
C GLN A 32 3.43 -7.51 40.74
N LEU A 33 4.49 -7.29 39.98
CA LEU A 33 5.78 -7.94 40.19
C LEU A 33 6.84 -6.84 40.26
N GLY A 34 7.10 -6.38 41.49
CA GLY A 34 8.30 -5.62 41.78
C GLY A 34 9.46 -6.57 42.01
N PHE A 35 10.67 -6.17 41.64
CA PHE A 35 11.82 -6.18 42.54
C PHE A 35 12.95 -5.29 41.97
N HIS A 36 13.28 -4.29 42.79
CA HIS A 36 14.59 -3.71 43.10
C HIS A 36 15.43 -2.96 42.03
N SER A 37 15.69 -1.71 42.42
CA SER A 37 16.67 -0.75 41.96
C SER A 37 18.11 -1.26 42.00
N ASN A 38 18.87 -0.97 40.94
CA ASN A 38 20.27 -0.58 41.09
C ASN A 38 20.68 0.34 39.94
N GLU A 39 21.21 1.52 40.29
CA GLU A 39 21.86 2.43 39.35
C GLU A 39 23.16 1.79 38.85
N ASN A 40 23.38 1.80 37.53
CA ASN A 40 24.69 2.01 36.92
C ASN A 40 24.57 2.20 35.40
N ASN A 41 25.20 3.29 34.94
CA ASN A 41 25.35 3.65 33.54
C ASN A 41 26.10 2.57 32.74
N ASN A 42 25.49 2.14 31.64
CA ASN A 42 26.09 1.71 30.35
C ASN A 42 25.13 0.72 29.66
N PHE A 43 24.48 1.12 28.56
CA PHE A 43 23.79 0.13 27.70
C PHE A 43 24.09 0.38 26.22
N LEU A 44 25.22 -0.18 25.81
CA LEU A 44 25.43 -0.69 24.47
C LEU A 44 24.46 -1.88 24.27
N GLY A 45 23.70 -1.90 23.17
CA GLY A 45 23.15 -3.13 22.58
C GLY A 45 22.00 -3.82 23.31
N ALA A 46 20.77 -3.34 23.09
CA ALA A 46 19.59 -4.21 23.18
C ALA A 46 19.26 -4.70 21.76
N PHE A 47 19.70 -5.93 21.47
CA PHE A 47 19.25 -6.73 20.34
C PHE A 47 17.71 -6.73 20.30
N VAL A 48 17.13 -6.07 19.30
CA VAL A 48 15.75 -6.37 18.88
C VAL A 48 15.77 -7.82 18.40
N SER A 49 15.11 -8.68 19.15
CA SER A 49 14.90 -10.07 18.76
C SER A 49 14.20 -10.09 17.41
N SER A 50 14.91 -10.65 16.43
CA SER A 50 14.45 -10.82 15.05
C SER A 50 13.05 -11.44 15.05
N PRO A 51 12.03 -10.83 14.39
CA PRO A 51 10.75 -11.47 14.26
C PRO A 51 10.93 -12.79 13.50
N LYS A 52 10.30 -13.86 14.01
CA LYS A 52 10.38 -15.21 13.44
C LYS A 52 10.03 -15.14 11.95
N ARG A 53 11.01 -15.43 11.11
CA ARG A 53 10.91 -15.49 9.65
C ARG A 53 9.89 -16.57 9.27
N THR A 54 8.65 -16.20 9.01
CA THR A 54 7.70 -17.09 8.32
C THR A 54 8.32 -17.37 6.95
N LYS A 55 8.54 -18.65 6.62
CA LYS A 55 9.15 -19.06 5.36
C LYS A 55 8.26 -18.62 4.20
N ILE A 56 8.56 -17.47 3.59
CA ILE A 56 8.03 -17.10 2.30
C ILE A 56 8.63 -18.10 1.30
N LYS A 57 7.76 -18.82 0.58
CA LYS A 57 8.18 -19.84 -0.39
C LYS A 57 9.02 -19.15 -1.47
N LYS A 58 10.20 -19.71 -1.75
CA LYS A 58 11.01 -19.32 -2.93
C LYS A 58 10.13 -19.40 -4.18
N PHE A 59 9.90 -18.25 -4.81
CA PHE A 59 9.14 -18.16 -6.05
C PHE A 59 9.94 -18.78 -7.19
N SER A 60 9.49 -19.94 -7.67
CA SER A 60 9.81 -20.44 -9.00
C SER A 60 8.63 -20.10 -9.91
N ILE A 61 8.69 -18.96 -10.60
CA ILE A 61 7.69 -18.61 -11.61
C ILE A 61 7.93 -19.52 -12.81
N ALA A 62 7.01 -20.45 -13.06
CA ALA A 62 6.99 -21.22 -14.30
C ALA A 62 6.69 -20.25 -15.45
N CYS A 63 7.71 -19.94 -16.25
CA CYS A 63 7.59 -19.09 -17.43
C CYS A 63 6.93 -19.89 -18.56
N SER A 64 5.68 -19.56 -18.93
CA SER A 64 5.16 -19.95 -20.24
C SER A 64 5.94 -19.23 -21.34
N SER A 65 6.11 -19.88 -22.48
CA SER A 65 7.14 -19.67 -23.50
C SER A 65 7.05 -18.37 -24.32
N THR A 66 6.14 -17.44 -24.03
CA THR A 66 5.89 -16.23 -24.83
C THR A 66 5.88 -14.98 -23.95
N THR A 67 7.06 -14.46 -23.62
CA THR A 67 7.20 -13.18 -22.90
C THR A 67 6.82 -12.01 -23.81
N THR A 68 5.86 -11.18 -23.39
CA THR A 68 5.36 -10.03 -24.15
C THR A 68 6.45 -8.96 -24.37
N VAL A 69 6.33 -8.16 -25.44
CA VAL A 69 7.32 -7.09 -25.76
C VAL A 69 7.53 -6.12 -24.60
N PHE A 70 6.46 -5.82 -23.85
CA PHE A 70 6.55 -4.94 -22.68
C PHE A 70 7.44 -5.52 -21.59
N VAL A 71 7.26 -6.80 -21.24
CA VAL A 71 8.05 -7.47 -20.20
C VAL A 71 9.51 -7.60 -20.62
N LYS A 72 9.77 -7.93 -21.90
CA LYS A 72 11.13 -7.97 -22.45
C LYS A 72 11.83 -6.62 -22.32
N ALA A 73 11.18 -5.55 -22.75
CA ALA A 73 11.73 -4.20 -22.63
C ALA A 73 11.98 -3.80 -21.16
N ALA A 74 11.06 -4.13 -20.25
CA ALA A 74 11.22 -3.87 -18.82
C ALA A 74 12.42 -4.61 -18.19
N ARG A 75 12.81 -5.76 -18.75
CA ARG A 75 14.01 -6.52 -18.37
C ARG A 75 15.30 -6.03 -19.04
N GLY A 76 15.22 -5.03 -19.91
CA GLY A 76 16.37 -4.57 -20.70
C GLY A 76 16.75 -5.51 -21.85
N GLU A 77 15.88 -6.44 -22.23
CA GLU A 77 16.11 -7.32 -23.38
C GLU A 77 15.92 -6.54 -24.71
N PRO A 78 16.64 -6.90 -25.78
CA PRO A 78 16.46 -6.27 -27.08
C PRO A 78 15.04 -6.53 -27.64
N VAL A 79 14.38 -5.47 -28.09
CA VAL A 79 13.04 -5.53 -28.68
C VAL A 79 13.02 -4.88 -30.06
N SER A 80 12.19 -5.40 -30.96
CA SER A 80 12.06 -4.88 -32.34
C SER A 80 11.43 -3.49 -32.42
N ARG A 81 10.68 -3.10 -31.39
CA ARG A 81 10.08 -1.75 -31.23
C ARG A 81 9.90 -1.41 -29.75
N PRO A 82 9.91 -0.13 -29.38
CA PRO A 82 9.52 0.30 -28.04
C PRO A 82 8.06 -0.10 -27.75
N PRO A 83 7.75 -0.67 -26.58
CA PRO A 83 6.37 -0.85 -26.16
C PRO A 83 5.75 0.51 -25.83
N ALA A 84 4.45 0.65 -26.07
CA ALA A 84 3.69 1.86 -25.76
C ALA A 84 2.44 1.51 -24.97
N TRP A 85 2.09 2.35 -24.00
CA TRP A 85 0.89 2.28 -23.19
C TRP A 85 0.55 3.68 -22.67
N MET A 86 -0.69 3.90 -22.23
CA MET A 86 -1.13 5.21 -21.74
C MET A 86 -1.72 5.10 -20.34
N MET A 87 -1.22 5.92 -19.42
CA MET A 87 -1.86 6.09 -18.11
C MET A 87 -3.26 6.66 -18.28
N ARG A 88 -4.19 6.20 -17.43
CA ARG A 88 -5.60 6.63 -17.46
C ARG A 88 -6.33 6.28 -18.77
N GLN A 89 -5.88 5.24 -19.47
CA GLN A 89 -6.53 4.70 -20.68
C GLN A 89 -8.00 4.29 -20.47
N ALA A 90 -8.38 3.86 -19.27
CA ALA A 90 -9.79 3.60 -18.94
C ALA A 90 -10.33 4.81 -18.16
N GLY A 91 -11.01 5.72 -18.84
CA GLY A 91 -11.42 6.98 -18.22
C GLY A 91 -12.52 7.76 -18.94
N ARG A 92 -12.83 8.94 -18.38
CA ARG A 92 -13.97 9.81 -18.72
C ARG A 92 -14.04 10.22 -20.19
N TYR A 93 -12.93 10.16 -20.92
CA TYR A 93 -12.91 10.48 -22.35
C TYR A 93 -13.71 9.44 -23.17
N MET A 94 -13.78 8.18 -22.73
CA MET A 94 -14.54 7.12 -23.38
C MET A 94 -16.03 7.21 -23.04
N SER A 95 -16.90 7.19 -24.05
CA SER A 95 -18.37 7.18 -23.86
C SER A 95 -18.85 5.95 -23.08
N VAL A 96 -18.24 4.78 -23.33
CA VAL A 96 -18.55 3.54 -22.61
C VAL A 96 -18.27 3.67 -21.11
N TYR A 97 -17.14 4.28 -20.73
CA TYR A 97 -16.81 4.52 -19.32
C TYR A 97 -17.84 5.43 -18.65
N ARG A 98 -18.27 6.51 -19.34
CA ARG A 98 -19.29 7.44 -18.81
C ARG A 98 -20.62 6.72 -18.53
N LYS A 99 -21.11 5.94 -19.50
CA LYS A 99 -22.34 5.14 -19.34
C LYS A 99 -22.25 4.14 -18.19
N LEU A 100 -21.10 3.49 -18.02
CA LEU A 100 -20.88 2.56 -16.89
C LEU A 100 -20.88 3.30 -15.54
N ALA A 101 -20.24 4.47 -15.48
CA ALA A 101 -20.21 5.29 -14.27
C ALA A 101 -21.60 5.83 -13.87
N GLU A 102 -22.45 6.15 -14.85
CA GLU A 102 -23.86 6.53 -14.63
C GLU A 102 -24.68 5.36 -14.09
N LYS A 103 -24.47 4.15 -14.64
CA LYS A 103 -25.17 2.94 -14.19
C LYS A 103 -24.75 2.47 -12.80
N HIS A 104 -23.50 2.71 -12.42
CA HIS A 104 -22.90 2.28 -11.16
C HIS A 104 -22.26 3.45 -10.40
N PRO A 105 -23.06 4.39 -9.86
CA PRO A 105 -22.55 5.61 -9.25
C PRO A 105 -21.71 5.36 -8.00
N SER A 106 -21.99 4.26 -7.26
CA SER A 106 -21.23 3.85 -6.08
C SER A 106 -19.76 3.54 -6.38
N PHE A 107 -19.40 3.18 -7.61
CA PHE A 107 -18.01 3.03 -8.02
C PHE A 107 -17.29 4.37 -8.02
N ARG A 108 -17.97 5.41 -8.52
CA ARG A 108 -17.41 6.75 -8.64
C ARG A 108 -17.26 7.40 -7.27
N GLU A 109 -18.31 7.35 -6.46
CA GLU A 109 -18.33 7.87 -5.09
C GLU A 109 -17.19 7.27 -4.25
N ARG A 110 -17.03 5.95 -4.26
CA ARG A 110 -15.90 5.29 -3.58
C ARG A 110 -14.53 5.69 -4.14
N SER A 111 -14.43 6.02 -5.43
CA SER A 111 -13.15 6.45 -6.00
C SER A 111 -12.88 7.96 -5.91
N GLU A 112 -13.82 8.76 -5.43
CA GLU A 112 -13.70 10.22 -5.43
C GLU A 112 -13.90 10.83 -4.04
N THR A 113 -14.58 10.12 -3.13
CA THR A 113 -14.82 10.55 -1.75
C THR A 113 -13.72 10.02 -0.83
N THR A 114 -12.90 10.93 -0.29
CA THR A 114 -11.88 10.62 0.72
C THR A 114 -12.37 10.79 2.16
N ASP A 115 -13.61 11.22 2.35
CA ASP A 115 -14.20 11.57 3.66
C ASP A 115 -14.37 10.37 4.60
N LEU A 116 -14.10 9.15 4.12
CA LEU A 116 -14.11 7.92 4.93
C LEU A 116 -12.79 7.64 5.64
N ILE A 117 -11.77 8.48 5.46
CA ILE A 117 -10.47 8.35 6.10
C ILE A 117 -10.55 8.99 7.48
N SER A 118 -10.48 8.18 8.54
CA SER A 118 -10.17 8.69 9.87
C SER A 118 -8.68 9.02 9.94
N PRO A 119 -8.28 10.30 10.11
CA PRO A 119 -6.87 10.65 10.07
C PRO A 119 -6.08 9.97 11.19
N ILE A 120 -5.00 9.28 10.83
CA ILE A 120 -4.11 8.65 11.83
C ILE A 120 -3.10 9.69 12.28
N CYS A 121 -3.39 10.31 13.43
CA CYS A 121 -2.56 11.36 14.03
C CYS A 121 -2.07 11.05 15.45
N SER A 122 -2.35 9.85 15.99
CA SER A 122 -1.94 9.43 17.34
C SER A 122 -1.47 7.98 17.37
N GLU A 123 -0.77 7.61 18.45
CA GLU A 123 -0.33 6.23 18.69
C GLU A 123 -1.50 5.26 18.86
N ASP A 124 -2.62 5.70 19.41
CA ASP A 124 -3.81 4.85 19.57
C ASP A 124 -4.45 4.53 18.22
N CYS A 125 -4.42 5.47 17.28
CA CYS A 125 -4.85 5.21 15.90
C CYS A 125 -3.96 4.16 15.20
N LEU A 126 -2.66 4.07 15.54
CA LEU A 126 -1.80 3.00 14.99
C LEU A 126 -2.17 1.62 15.52
N LYS A 127 -2.62 1.51 16.77
CA LYS A 127 -3.03 0.21 17.36
C LYS A 127 -4.27 -0.37 16.67
N ALA A 128 -5.06 0.48 16.03
CA ALA A 128 -6.21 0.07 15.22
C ALA A 128 -5.83 -0.38 13.79
N LEU A 129 -4.57 -0.15 13.37
CA LEU A 129 -4.08 -0.70 12.09
C LEU A 129 -4.04 -2.22 12.18
N HIS A 130 -4.59 -2.86 11.17
CA HIS A 130 -4.64 -4.31 11.04
C HIS A 130 -3.96 -4.72 9.74
N PRO A 131 -3.39 -5.93 9.69
CA PRO A 131 -2.78 -6.46 8.47
C PRO A 131 -3.76 -6.47 7.32
N ILE A 132 -3.30 -6.27 6.09
CA ILE A 132 -4.17 -6.33 4.92
C ILE A 132 -4.84 -7.70 4.81
N ASP A 133 -6.12 -7.71 4.45
CA ASP A 133 -6.88 -8.93 4.20
C ASP A 133 -7.28 -8.98 2.75
N LEU A 134 -6.63 -9.91 2.08
CA LEU A 134 -6.73 -10.11 0.66
C LEU A 134 -8.09 -10.69 0.25
N GLU A 135 -8.87 -11.28 1.18
CA GLU A 135 -10.22 -11.80 0.88
C GLU A 135 -11.18 -10.68 0.51
N LYS A 136 -11.06 -9.53 1.18
CA LYS A 136 -11.84 -8.33 0.79
C LYS A 136 -11.42 -7.76 -0.56
N LEU A 137 -10.29 -8.20 -1.11
CA LEU A 137 -9.73 -7.78 -2.39
C LEU A 137 -9.91 -8.81 -3.52
N HIS A 138 -10.71 -9.87 -3.30
CA HIS A 138 -10.93 -10.94 -4.30
C HIS A 138 -11.31 -10.41 -5.69
N PHE A 139 -12.11 -9.34 -5.76
CA PHE A 139 -12.52 -8.72 -7.03
C PHE A 139 -11.32 -8.20 -7.85
N VAL A 140 -10.22 -7.80 -7.20
CA VAL A 140 -8.98 -7.39 -7.89
C VAL A 140 -8.33 -8.61 -8.53
N GLY A 141 -8.19 -9.71 -7.77
CA GLY A 141 -7.59 -10.93 -8.30
C GLY A 141 -8.39 -11.51 -9.46
N GLU A 142 -9.72 -11.57 -9.33
CA GLU A 142 -10.60 -12.03 -10.42
C GLU A 142 -10.51 -11.12 -11.65
N SER A 143 -10.44 -9.80 -11.45
CA SER A 143 -10.24 -8.84 -12.56
C SER A 143 -8.92 -9.08 -13.28
N LEU A 144 -7.83 -9.32 -12.55
CA LEU A 144 -6.51 -9.60 -13.15
C LEU A 144 -6.51 -10.93 -13.92
N LYS A 145 -7.18 -11.97 -13.41
CA LYS A 145 -7.32 -13.26 -14.11
C LYS A 145 -8.08 -13.11 -15.42
N ILE A 146 -9.22 -12.41 -15.39
CA ILE A 146 -10.02 -12.13 -16.59
C ILE A 146 -9.17 -11.34 -17.60
N LEU A 147 -8.52 -10.26 -17.16
CA LEU A 147 -7.65 -9.47 -18.03
C LEU A 147 -6.53 -10.31 -18.64
N ARG A 148 -5.93 -11.20 -17.85
CA ARG A 148 -4.85 -12.08 -18.31
C ARG A 148 -5.33 -13.05 -19.40
N GLN A 149 -6.55 -13.59 -19.27
CA GLN A 149 -7.16 -14.45 -20.29
C GLN A 149 -7.50 -13.66 -21.55
N GLU A 150 -8.09 -12.47 -21.41
CA GLU A 150 -8.51 -11.63 -22.53
C GLU A 150 -7.32 -11.11 -23.37
N VAL A 151 -6.22 -10.71 -22.75
CA VAL A 151 -5.05 -10.20 -23.50
C VAL A 151 -4.21 -11.32 -24.12
N GLY A 152 -4.25 -12.53 -23.54
CA GLY A 152 -3.39 -13.64 -23.93
C GLY A 152 -1.91 -13.23 -23.99
N ASP A 153 -1.25 -13.56 -25.10
CA ASP A 153 0.18 -13.24 -25.32
C ASP A 153 0.40 -11.90 -26.06
N HIS A 154 -0.67 -11.16 -26.35
CA HIS A 154 -0.60 -9.94 -27.17
C HIS A 154 -0.12 -8.71 -26.38
N ALA A 155 -0.42 -8.66 -25.07
CA ALA A 155 -0.10 -7.53 -24.22
C ALA A 155 0.22 -7.96 -22.78
N ALA A 156 1.04 -7.17 -22.09
CA ALA A 156 1.25 -7.35 -20.66
C ALA A 156 0.04 -6.80 -19.88
N VAL A 157 -0.34 -7.54 -18.85
CA VAL A 157 -1.22 -7.05 -17.77
C VAL A 157 -0.34 -6.37 -16.71
N LEU A 158 -0.61 -5.10 -16.45
CA LEU A 158 0.05 -4.31 -15.42
C LEU A 158 -0.85 -4.24 -14.19
N GLY A 159 -0.35 -4.74 -13.06
CA GLY A 159 -0.89 -4.38 -11.74
C GLY A 159 -0.27 -3.07 -11.26
N PHE A 160 -0.83 -2.50 -10.20
CA PHE A 160 -0.29 -1.27 -9.62
C PHE A 160 -0.61 -1.11 -8.14
N VAL A 161 0.21 -0.31 -7.47
CA VAL A 161 0.05 0.08 -6.06
C VAL A 161 0.48 1.53 -5.86
N GLY A 162 0.01 2.18 -4.79
CA GLY A 162 0.61 3.44 -4.32
C GLY A 162 1.87 3.16 -3.50
N ALA A 163 2.85 4.06 -3.54
CA ALA A 163 4.02 3.99 -2.68
C ALA A 163 3.63 4.22 -1.20
N PRO A 164 4.35 3.64 -0.23
CA PRO A 164 4.05 3.81 1.20
C PRO A 164 3.88 5.27 1.63
N TRP A 165 4.79 6.16 1.21
CA TRP A 165 4.68 7.61 1.47
C TRP A 165 3.40 8.23 0.92
N THR A 166 3.08 7.90 -0.34
CA THR A 166 1.88 8.41 -1.02
C THR A 166 0.61 7.95 -0.30
N ILE A 167 0.54 6.70 0.15
CA ILE A 167 -0.62 6.20 0.91
C ILE A 167 -0.69 6.86 2.30
N ALA A 168 0.43 6.94 3.02
CA ALA A 168 0.50 7.60 4.33
C ALA A 168 0.03 9.06 4.27
N THR A 169 0.39 9.77 3.20
CA THR A 169 -0.04 11.15 2.95
C THR A 169 -1.56 11.28 2.95
N TYR A 170 -2.27 10.39 2.25
CA TYR A 170 -3.73 10.43 2.26
C TYR A 170 -4.32 10.05 3.63
N ILE A 171 -3.74 9.05 4.30
CA ILE A 171 -4.18 8.61 5.63
C ILE A 171 -4.06 9.76 6.64
N VAL A 172 -2.94 10.48 6.65
CA VAL A 172 -2.66 11.54 7.61
C VAL A 172 -3.49 12.79 7.32
N GLU A 173 -3.65 13.14 6.05
CA GLU A 173 -4.38 14.37 5.68
C GLU A 173 -5.90 14.20 5.66
N GLY A 174 -6.40 12.97 5.71
CA GLY A 174 -7.85 12.69 5.64
C GLY A 174 -8.49 13.03 4.30
N GLY A 175 -7.69 13.29 3.24
CA GLY A 175 -8.20 13.59 1.91
C GLY A 175 -7.22 14.25 0.96
N THR A 176 -7.73 14.80 -0.15
CA THR A 176 -6.92 15.52 -1.13
C THR A 176 -6.67 16.95 -0.65
N THR A 177 -5.42 17.24 -0.27
CA THR A 177 -4.94 18.61 -0.03
C THR A 177 -3.97 19.02 -1.16
N ARG A 178 -3.56 20.28 -1.27
CA ARG A 178 -2.54 20.68 -2.27
C ARG A 178 -1.16 20.82 -1.64
N THR A 179 -1.10 21.00 -0.33
CA THR A 179 0.10 21.41 0.38
C THR A 179 0.68 20.29 1.26
N TYR A 180 -0.16 19.35 1.71
CA TYR A 180 0.25 18.17 2.48
C TYR A 180 1.09 18.55 3.71
N THR A 181 0.68 19.61 4.39
CA THR A 181 1.43 20.24 5.48
C THR A 181 1.47 19.39 6.73
N THR A 182 0.43 18.60 6.99
CA THR A 182 0.31 17.80 8.21
C THR A 182 1.32 16.68 8.19
N VAL A 183 1.36 15.89 7.11
CA VAL A 183 2.30 14.77 6.98
C VAL A 183 3.75 15.25 6.94
N LYS A 184 4.02 16.39 6.29
CA LYS A 184 5.36 17.00 6.27
C LYS A 184 5.78 17.51 7.64
N SER A 185 4.85 18.08 8.41
CA SER A 185 5.11 18.49 9.79
C SER A 185 5.46 17.27 10.66
N MET A 186 4.77 16.14 10.47
CA MET A 186 5.03 14.89 11.21
C MET A 186 6.44 14.34 10.99
N CYS A 187 7.09 14.63 9.86
CA CYS A 187 8.51 14.28 9.63
C CYS A 187 9.42 14.85 10.75
N HIS A 188 9.03 15.97 11.36
CA HIS A 188 9.78 16.63 12.44
C HIS A 188 9.13 16.46 13.81
N THR A 189 7.80 16.59 13.89
CA THR A 189 7.06 16.62 15.16
C THR A 189 6.76 15.23 15.70
N ALA A 190 6.58 14.23 14.84
CA ALA A 190 6.23 12.86 15.20
C ALA A 190 6.91 11.81 14.30
N PRO A 191 8.25 11.83 14.15
CA PRO A 191 8.95 10.99 13.19
C PRO A 191 8.80 9.50 13.48
N ASN A 192 8.76 9.10 14.76
CA ASN A 192 8.61 7.69 15.13
C ASN A 192 7.24 7.14 14.75
N LEU A 193 6.18 7.91 15.00
CA LEU A 193 4.81 7.59 14.61
C LEU A 193 4.71 7.38 13.09
N LEU A 194 5.27 8.31 12.32
CA LEU A 194 5.29 8.23 10.86
C LEU A 194 6.09 7.03 10.34
N ARG A 195 7.23 6.70 10.95
CA ARG A 195 8.02 5.50 10.59
C ARG A 195 7.24 4.21 10.82
N VAL A 196 6.51 4.10 11.93
CA VAL A 196 5.68 2.92 12.21
C VAL A 196 4.56 2.78 11.19
N LEU A 197 3.87 3.88 10.85
CA LEU A 197 2.86 3.89 9.80
C LEU A 197 3.43 3.43 8.45
N LEU A 198 4.55 4.01 8.02
CA LEU A 198 5.19 3.68 6.75
C LEU A 198 5.68 2.23 6.70
N SER A 199 6.21 1.69 7.81
CA SER A 199 6.59 0.28 7.91
C SER A 199 5.39 -0.65 7.79
N HIS A 200 4.27 -0.32 8.45
CA HIS A 200 3.03 -1.09 8.34
C HIS A 200 2.49 -1.09 6.90
N LEU A 201 2.46 0.07 6.25
CA LEU A 201 2.04 0.20 4.85
C LEU A 201 2.96 -0.55 3.90
N THR A 202 4.26 -0.51 4.13
CA THR A 202 5.27 -1.23 3.33
C THR A 202 4.97 -2.73 3.32
N LYS A 203 4.73 -3.33 4.49
CA LYS A 203 4.37 -4.74 4.60
C LYS A 203 3.07 -5.07 3.85
N ALA A 204 2.01 -4.28 4.09
CA ALA A 204 0.71 -4.47 3.45
C ALA A 204 0.80 -4.34 1.91
N ILE A 205 1.57 -3.37 1.41
CA ILE A 205 1.79 -3.17 -0.01
C ILE A 205 2.57 -4.35 -0.60
N SER A 206 3.61 -4.85 0.07
CA SER A 206 4.34 -6.05 -0.39
C SER A 206 3.42 -7.27 -0.54
N GLU A 207 2.58 -7.56 0.46
CA GLU A 207 1.60 -8.66 0.41
C GLU A 207 0.59 -8.45 -0.74
N TYR A 208 0.14 -7.22 -0.96
CA TYR A 208 -0.78 -6.90 -2.04
C TYR A 208 -0.15 -7.01 -3.44
N ILE A 209 1.14 -6.67 -3.57
CA ILE A 209 1.88 -6.86 -4.81
C ILE A 209 1.98 -8.35 -5.15
N ILE A 210 2.35 -9.18 -4.18
CA ILE A 210 2.42 -10.64 -4.34
C ILE A 210 1.06 -11.17 -4.81
N TYR A 211 -0.02 -10.76 -4.14
CA TYR A 211 -1.38 -11.13 -4.52
C TYR A 211 -1.72 -10.78 -5.97
N GLN A 212 -1.36 -9.59 -6.45
CA GLN A 212 -1.61 -9.18 -7.84
C GLN A 212 -0.79 -10.01 -8.85
N VAL A 213 0.48 -10.32 -8.52
CA VAL A 213 1.34 -11.17 -9.36
C VAL A 213 0.78 -12.59 -9.45
N GLU A 214 0.42 -13.18 -8.31
CA GLU A 214 -0.22 -14.50 -8.24
C GLU A 214 -1.57 -14.55 -8.99
N SER A 215 -2.26 -13.41 -9.06
CA SER A 215 -3.51 -13.26 -9.80
C SER A 215 -3.33 -13.00 -11.30
N GLY A 216 -2.11 -12.88 -11.80
CA GLY A 216 -1.82 -12.82 -13.24
C GLY A 216 -1.20 -11.52 -13.76
N ALA A 217 -0.88 -10.55 -12.89
CA ALA A 217 -0.10 -9.37 -13.28
C ALA A 217 1.31 -9.77 -13.75
N HIS A 218 1.74 -9.24 -14.90
CA HIS A 218 3.08 -9.47 -15.43
C HIS A 218 4.11 -8.49 -14.87
N CYS A 219 3.67 -7.26 -14.64
CA CYS A 219 4.47 -6.17 -14.10
C CYS A 219 3.65 -5.41 -13.08
N ILE A 220 4.33 -4.78 -12.12
CA ILE A 220 3.71 -4.00 -11.06
C ILE A 220 4.29 -2.59 -11.13
N GLN A 221 3.41 -1.60 -11.23
CA GLN A 221 3.78 -0.20 -11.18
C GLN A 221 3.53 0.38 -9.79
N ILE A 222 4.58 0.96 -9.19
CA ILE A 222 4.48 1.68 -7.92
C ILE A 222 4.32 3.17 -8.22
N PHE A 223 3.25 3.77 -7.73
CA PHE A 223 2.95 5.18 -7.89
C PHE A 223 3.36 5.98 -6.65
N ASP A 224 4.52 6.65 -6.72
CA ASP A 224 4.94 7.62 -5.69
C ASP A 224 4.51 9.05 -6.05
N SER A 225 3.19 9.26 -6.18
CA SER A 225 2.61 10.50 -6.68
C SER A 225 2.93 11.72 -5.80
N TRP A 226 3.05 11.53 -4.48
CA TRP A 226 3.36 12.59 -3.53
C TRP A 226 4.83 12.67 -3.13
N GLY A 227 5.67 11.72 -3.56
CA GLY A 227 7.11 11.77 -3.33
C GLY A 227 7.76 12.98 -4.00
N GLY A 228 7.28 13.38 -5.18
CA GLY A 228 7.78 14.57 -5.89
C GLY A 228 7.48 15.91 -5.21
N GLN A 229 6.69 15.93 -4.13
CA GLN A 229 6.45 17.12 -3.30
C GLN A 229 7.43 17.25 -2.13
N LEU A 230 8.33 16.28 -1.97
CA LEU A 230 9.40 16.30 -0.97
C LEU A 230 10.69 16.89 -1.56
N PRO A 231 11.44 17.69 -0.80
CA PRO A 231 12.85 17.94 -1.08
C PRO A 231 13.64 16.63 -1.21
N PRO A 232 14.74 16.59 -1.99
CA PRO A 232 15.49 15.34 -2.24
C PRO A 232 15.93 14.60 -0.98
N ASP A 233 16.42 15.32 0.03
CA ASP A 233 16.84 14.76 1.33
C ASP A 233 15.67 14.13 2.09
N MET A 234 14.49 14.78 2.07
CA MET A 234 13.29 14.23 2.68
C MET A 234 12.76 13.01 1.90
N TRP A 235 12.85 13.00 0.58
CA TRP A 235 12.44 11.85 -0.22
C TRP A 235 13.32 10.62 0.04
N GLU A 236 14.64 10.84 0.14
CA GLU A 236 15.64 9.83 0.52
C GLU A 236 15.38 9.26 1.93
N GLN A 237 14.75 10.02 2.82
CA GLN A 237 14.44 9.59 4.19
C GLN A 237 13.05 8.96 4.33
N TRP A 238 12.03 9.51 3.68
CA TRP A 238 10.62 9.21 3.98
C TRP A 238 9.88 8.44 2.90
N SER A 239 10.40 8.36 1.67
CA SER A 239 9.77 7.59 0.58
C SER A 239 10.66 6.46 0.07
N LYS A 240 11.87 6.80 -0.39
CA LYS A 240 12.80 5.84 -1.02
C LYS A 240 13.09 4.60 -0.18
N PRO A 241 13.37 4.69 1.14
CA PRO A 241 13.72 3.50 1.93
C PRO A 241 12.59 2.48 1.95
N TYR A 242 11.35 2.96 2.04
CA TYR A 242 10.15 2.12 2.07
C TYR A 242 9.83 1.50 0.71
N ILE A 243 10.03 2.24 -0.39
CA ILE A 243 9.94 1.65 -1.74
C ILE A 243 11.02 0.57 -1.91
N THR A 244 12.23 0.83 -1.44
CA THR A 244 13.35 -0.12 -1.51
C THR A 244 13.05 -1.38 -0.68
N GLU A 245 12.48 -1.22 0.51
CA GLU A 245 12.05 -2.32 1.37
C GLU A 245 10.91 -3.12 0.70
N VAL A 246 9.94 -2.47 0.06
CA VAL A 246 8.92 -3.16 -0.76
C VAL A 246 9.61 -4.05 -1.78
N LEU A 247 10.57 -3.53 -2.55
CA LEU A 247 11.28 -4.30 -3.58
C LEU A 247 12.09 -5.45 -2.98
N TRP A 248 12.77 -5.23 -1.86
CA TRP A 248 13.54 -6.25 -1.16
C TRP A 248 12.65 -7.42 -0.72
N ASN A 249 11.47 -7.13 -0.17
CA ASN A 249 10.50 -8.13 0.26
C ASN A 249 9.94 -9.00 -0.88
N LEU A 250 10.05 -8.55 -2.14
CA LEU A 250 9.61 -9.32 -3.30
C LEU A 250 10.68 -10.27 -3.86
N VAL A 251 11.96 -10.01 -3.59
CA VAL A 251 13.09 -10.75 -4.17
C VAL A 251 13.71 -11.73 -3.16
N GLY A 252 13.57 -11.48 -1.85
CA GLY A 252 14.16 -12.27 -0.76
C GLY A 252 13.35 -13.51 -0.36
#